data_AF-A0A3D2B7R5-F1
#
_entry.id   AF-A0A3D2B7R5-F1
#
_cell.length_a   1.000
_cell.length_b   1.000
_cell.length_c   1.000
_cell.angle_alpha   90.00
_cell.angle_beta   90.00
_cell.angle_gamma   90.00
#
_symmetry.space_group_name_H-M   'P 1'
#
loop_
_entity.id
_entity.type
_entity.pdbx_description
1 polymer ?
#
loop_
_entity_poly.entity_id
_entity_poly.type
_entity_poly.pdbx_seq_one_letter_code
_entity_poly.pdbx_strand_id
1 'polypeptide(L)'
;MQLKRVAEANLPTPWGDFLMVGFEELATGQDHVALVFGDTSGQTPVLARVHSECLTGDALFSLRCDCGFQLEAALSRIAEEGRGILL
;
A
#
# COMPACT_ATOMS: atom_id res chain seq x y z
N MET A 1 -15.11 14.33 -2.01
CA MET A 1 -14.49 13.01 -2.26
C MET A 1 -13.93 13.05 -3.68
N GLN A 2 -12.62 12.86 -3.88
CA GLN A 2 -11.96 12.96 -5.20
C GLN A 2 -11.64 11.60 -5.83
N LEU A 3 -11.71 10.52 -5.04
CA LEU A 3 -11.43 9.14 -5.45
C LEU A 3 -12.71 8.31 -5.39
N LYS A 4 -12.82 7.30 -6.25
CA LYS A 4 -13.80 6.19 -6.14
C LYS A 4 -13.04 4.86 -6.02
N ARG A 5 -13.52 3.96 -5.17
CA ARG A 5 -13.04 2.56 -5.12
C ARG A 5 -13.62 1.82 -6.31
N VAL A 6 -12.78 1.15 -7.09
CA VAL A 6 -13.18 0.52 -8.37
C VAL A 6 -13.06 -0.99 -8.38
N ALA A 7 -12.09 -1.55 -7.66
CA ALA A 7 -11.82 -2.98 -7.65
C ALA A 7 -11.04 -3.39 -6.40
N GLU A 8 -11.01 -4.69 -6.13
CA GLU A 8 -10.10 -5.29 -5.16
C GLU A 8 -9.73 -6.72 -5.54
N ALA A 9 -8.56 -7.15 -5.06
CA ALA A 9 -8.05 -8.51 -5.28
C ALA A 9 -7.05 -8.89 -4.17
N ASN A 10 -6.81 -10.20 -4.02
CA ASN A 10 -5.74 -10.69 -3.15
C ASN A 10 -4.39 -10.50 -3.83
N LEU A 11 -3.44 -9.91 -3.11
CA LEU A 11 -2.04 -9.81 -3.49
C LEU A 11 -1.20 -10.70 -2.56
N PRO A 12 -0.83 -11.91 -2.99
CA PRO A 12 0.08 -12.75 -2.24
C PRO A 12 1.50 -12.16 -2.27
N THR A 13 2.10 -11.97 -1.10
CA THR A 13 3.46 -11.45 -0.94
C THR A 13 4.30 -12.38 -0.05
N PRO A 14 5.63 -12.21 0.02
CA PRO A 14 6.46 -12.95 0.98
C PRO A 14 6.04 -12.77 2.44
N TRP A 15 5.32 -11.70 2.78
CA TRP A 15 4.86 -11.40 4.13
C TRP A 15 3.44 -11.89 4.43
N GLY A 16 2.76 -12.49 3.45
CA GLY A 16 1.36 -12.92 3.52
C GLY A 16 0.48 -12.23 2.49
N ASP A 17 -0.83 -12.48 2.61
CA ASP A 17 -1.83 -11.95 1.69
C ASP A 17 -2.27 -10.54 2.11
N PHE A 18 -2.10 -9.59 1.21
CA PHE A 18 -2.73 -8.27 1.31
C PHE A 18 -4.02 -8.26 0.48
N LEU A 19 -5.03 -7.54 0.94
CA LEU A 19 -6.11 -7.08 0.08
C LEU A 19 -5.63 -5.81 -0.64
N MET A 20 -5.44 -5.92 -1.95
CA MET A 20 -5.17 -4.78 -2.81
C MET A 20 -6.50 -4.13 -3.19
N VAL A 21 -6.66 -2.84 -2.91
CA VAL A 21 -7.85 -2.06 -3.25
C VAL A 21 -7.45 -0.97 -4.24
N GLY A 22 -8.07 -0.99 -5.43
CA GLY A 22 -7.87 0.02 -6.47
C GLY A 22 -8.82 1.20 -6.30
N PHE A 23 -8.26 2.40 -6.45
CA PHE A 23 -8.97 3.67 -6.46
C PHE A 23 -8.69 4.41 -7.76
N GLU A 24 -9.68 5.13 -8.28
CA GLU A 24 -9.55 5.96 -9.48
C GLU A 24 -9.95 7.40 -9.13
N GLU A 25 -9.15 8.38 -9.54
CA GLU A 25 -9.46 9.80 -9.45
C GLU A 25 -10.62 10.17 -10.37
N LEU A 26 -11.65 10.82 -9.80
CA LEU A 26 -12.85 11.21 -10.55
C LEU A 26 -12.56 12.25 -11.64
N ALA A 27 -11.55 13.09 -11.46
CA ALA A 27 -11.24 14.20 -12.35
C ALA A 27 -10.28 13.80 -13.48
N THR A 28 -9.35 12.88 -13.21
CA THR A 28 -8.21 12.58 -14.09
C THR A 28 -8.23 11.15 -14.61
N GLY A 29 -8.95 10.23 -13.94
CA GLY A 29 -8.86 8.80 -14.19
C GLY A 29 -7.56 8.17 -13.73
N GLN A 30 -6.71 8.87 -12.96
CA GLN A 30 -5.47 8.30 -12.42
C GLN A 30 -5.76 7.26 -11.34
N ASP A 31 -5.00 6.17 -11.39
CA ASP A 31 -5.13 5.05 -10.48
C ASP A 31 -4.27 5.24 -9.23
N HIS A 32 -4.80 4.83 -8.08
CA HIS A 32 -4.11 4.72 -6.80
C HIS A 32 -4.44 3.37 -6.16
N VAL A 33 -3.58 2.87 -5.28
CA VAL A 33 -3.77 1.57 -4.65
C VAL A 33 -3.59 1.67 -3.14
N ALA A 34 -4.42 0.95 -2.39
CA ALA A 34 -4.17 0.65 -0.99
C ALA A 34 -3.88 -0.84 -0.82
N LEU A 35 -2.90 -1.18 0.01
CA LEU A 35 -2.62 -2.56 0.44
C LEU A 35 -3.04 -2.71 1.89
N VAL A 36 -4.03 -3.55 2.15
CA VAL A 36 -4.59 -3.79 3.48
C VAL A 36 -4.16 -5.16 3.99
N PHE A 37 -3.59 -5.21 5.19
CA PHE A 37 -3.22 -6.46 5.86
C PHE A 37 -4.09 -6.67 7.10
N GLY A 38 -4.60 -7.89 7.26
CA GLY A 38 -5.46 -8.26 8.38
C GLY A 38 -6.82 -7.54 8.41
N ASP A 39 -7.46 -7.54 9.59
CA ASP A 39 -8.75 -6.88 9.81
C ASP A 39 -8.56 -5.47 10.39
N THR A 40 -8.82 -4.45 9.58
CA THR A 40 -8.70 -3.04 9.99
C THR A 40 -9.97 -2.46 10.64
N SER A 41 -10.98 -3.29 10.90
CA SER A 41 -12.21 -2.86 11.59
C SER A 41 -11.97 -2.55 13.08
N GLY A 42 -13.00 -2.04 13.76
CA GLY A 42 -12.95 -1.70 15.20
C GLY A 42 -12.46 -0.28 15.51
N GLN A 43 -12.15 -0.04 16.79
CA GLN A 43 -11.78 1.30 17.29
C GLN A 43 -10.28 1.48 17.53
N THR A 44 -9.49 0.41 17.51
CA THR A 44 -8.04 0.49 17.68
C THR A 44 -7.43 1.24 16.49
N PRO A 45 -6.58 2.26 16.71
CA PRO A 45 -5.87 2.94 15.63
C PRO A 45 -5.19 1.94 14.69
N VAL A 46 -5.24 2.21 13.39
CA VAL A 46 -4.68 1.35 12.35
C VAL A 46 -3.27 1.84 12.03
N LEU A 47 -2.28 0.94 12.09
CA LEU A 47 -0.94 1.24 11.59
C LEU A 47 -1.02 1.50 10.09
N ALA A 48 -0.54 2.65 9.64
CA ALA A 48 -0.55 2.99 8.22
C ALA A 48 0.74 3.66 7.78
N ARG A 49 1.10 3.42 6.51
CA ARG A 49 2.18 4.11 5.80
C ARG A 49 1.60 4.79 4.57
N VAL A 50 1.97 6.04 4.35
CA VAL A 50 1.77 6.75 3.08
C VAL A 50 3.09 6.74 2.32
N HIS A 51 3.08 6.21 1.11
CA HIS A 51 4.22 6.02 0.22
C HIS A 51 3.90 6.63 -1.13
N SER A 52 4.55 7.75 -1.46
CA SER A 52 4.46 8.31 -2.80
C SER A 52 5.27 7.46 -3.77
N GLU A 53 4.67 7.11 -4.90
CA GLU A 53 5.32 6.25 -5.89
C GLU A 53 6.68 6.81 -6.33
N CYS A 54 7.66 5.91 -6.45
CA CYS A 54 8.96 6.23 -6.99
C CYS A 54 9.42 5.09 -7.89
N LEU A 55 9.06 5.14 -9.18
CA LEU A 55 9.37 4.08 -10.14
C LEU A 55 10.84 3.61 -10.09
N THR A 56 11.78 4.56 -10.00
CA THR A 56 13.20 4.23 -10.00
C THR A 56 13.66 3.55 -8.72
N GLY A 57 13.15 3.96 -7.55
CA GLY A 57 13.48 3.37 -6.26
C GLY A 57 12.73 2.05 -6.01
N ASP A 58 11.43 2.04 -6.28
CA ASP A 58 10.52 0.96 -5.91
C ASP A 58 10.66 -0.27 -6.83
N ALA A 59 10.99 -0.06 -8.11
CA ALA A 59 11.02 -1.15 -9.10
C ALA A 59 12.36 -1.30 -9.84
N LEU A 60 13.16 -0.24 -9.97
CA LEU A 60 14.38 -0.23 -10.79
C LEU A 60 15.68 -0.18 -9.98
N PHE A 61 15.62 -0.48 -8.68
CA PHE A 61 16.77 -0.62 -7.79
C PHE A 61 17.72 0.59 -7.77
N SER A 62 17.17 1.80 -7.96
CA SER A 62 17.94 3.04 -7.89
C SER A 62 18.61 3.18 -6.54
N LEU A 63 19.93 3.41 -6.55
CA LEU A 63 20.70 3.72 -5.35
C LEU A 63 20.77 5.23 -5.04
N ARG A 64 20.00 6.05 -5.78
CA ARG A 64 19.96 7.52 -5.59
C ARG A 64 18.93 7.97 -4.57
N CYS A 65 17.95 7.12 -4.27
CA CYS A 65 16.95 7.34 -3.22
C CYS A 65 16.77 6.03 -2.45
N ASP A 66 16.06 6.09 -1.34
CA ASP A 66 15.79 4.95 -0.47
C ASP A 66 14.33 4.47 -0.57
N CYS A 67 13.55 4.94 -1.54
CA CYS A 67 12.11 4.66 -1.65
C CYS A 67 11.80 3.15 -1.67
N GLY A 68 12.56 2.34 -2.43
CA GLY A 68 12.38 0.90 -2.44
C GLY A 68 12.64 0.24 -1.07
N PHE A 69 13.68 0.68 -0.36
CA PHE A 69 13.95 0.21 1.01
C PHE A 69 12.85 0.62 1.98
N GLN A 70 12.29 1.82 1.83
CA GLN A 70 11.18 2.30 2.66
C GLN A 70 9.89 1.52 2.39
N LEU A 71 9.60 1.21 1.12
CA LEU A 71 8.44 0.42 0.70
C LEU A 71 8.52 -0.99 1.31
N GLU A 72 9.65 -1.68 1.12
CA GLU A 72 9.87 -3.02 1.67
C GLU A 72 9.77 -3.02 3.21
N ALA A 73 10.41 -2.07 3.88
CA ALA A 73 10.37 -1.96 5.33
C ALA A 73 8.96 -1.69 5.86
N ALA A 74 8.15 -0.90 5.15
CA ALA A 74 6.77 -0.64 5.54
C ALA A 74 5.89 -1.89 5.39
N LEU A 75 6.01 -2.62 4.29
CA LEU A 75 5.27 -3.86 4.06
C LEU A 75 5.59 -4.92 5.12
N SER A 76 6.88 -5.13 5.42
CA SER A 76 7.31 -6.05 6.49
C SER A 76 6.73 -5.66 7.84
N ARG A 77 6.84 -4.38 8.23
CA ARG A 77 6.32 -3.89 9.52
C ARG A 77 4.81 -4.01 9.65
N ILE A 78 4.07 -3.73 8.57
CA ILE A 78 2.61 -3.88 8.56
C ILE A 78 2.22 -5.36 8.74
N ALA A 79 2.93 -6.26 8.07
CA ALA A 79 2.68 -7.69 8.22
C ALA A 79 3.07 -8.22 9.61
N GLU A 80 4.17 -7.75 10.19
CA GLU A 80 4.61 -8.06 11.55
C GLU A 80 3.58 -7.60 12.61
N GLU A 81 2.98 -6.42 12.43
CA GLU A 81 1.88 -5.94 13.27
C GLU A 81 0.60 -6.79 13.11
N GLY A 82 0.46 -7.49 11.99
CA GLY A 82 -0.70 -8.32 11.66
C GLY A 82 -1.95 -7.52 11.25
N ARG A 83 -1.88 -6.19 11.26
CA ARG A 83 -2.98 -5.28 10.92
C ARG A 83 -2.45 -3.92 10.47
N GLY A 84 -2.68 -3.55 9.22
CA GLY A 84 -2.29 -2.21 8.74
C GLY A 84 -2.57 -1.93 7.28
N ILE A 85 -2.19 -0.72 6.83
CA ILE A 85 -2.46 -0.22 5.48
C ILE A 85 -1.22 0.46 4.90
N LEU A 86 -0.87 0.17 3.65
CA LEU A 86 0.02 0.99 2.83
C LEU A 86 -0.79 1.72 1.75
N LEU A 87 -0.60 3.03 1.64
CA LEU A 87 -1.19 3.91 0.64
C LEU A 87 -0.11 4.45 -0.29
#